data_AF-A0A7G8IQB2-F1
#
_entry.id   AF-A0A7G8IQB2-F1
#
_cell.length_a   1.000
_cell.length_b   1.000
_cell.length_c   1.000
_cell.angle_alpha   90.00
_cell.angle_beta   90.00
_cell.angle_gamma   90.00
#
_symmetry.space_group_name_H-M   'P 1'
#
loop_
_entity.id
_entity.type
_entity.pdbx_description
1 polymer ?
#
loop_
_entity_poly.entity_id
_entity_poly.type
_entity_poly.pdbx_seq_one_letter_code
_entity_poly.pdbx_strand_id
1 'polypeptide(L)' 'MRQELPWLIAEVVLLVILLNANPPEVWFWLVVFLVIFGYRVERWWASRPNS' A
#
# COMPACT_ATOMS: atom_id res chain seq x y z
N MET A 1 0.33 -15.75 -6.74
CA MET A 1 -1.04 -15.24 -6.57
C MET A 1 -1.54 -15.22 -5.11
N ARG A 2 -1.42 -16.28 -4.29
CA ARG A 2 -1.91 -16.24 -2.88
C ARG A 2 -1.17 -15.26 -1.96
N GLN A 3 0.09 -14.94 -2.24
CA GLN A 3 0.88 -14.00 -1.42
C GLN A 3 0.57 -12.52 -1.68
N GLU A 4 -0.10 -12.17 -2.78
CA GLU A 4 -0.43 -10.79 -3.12
C GLU A 4 -1.78 -10.35 -2.54
N LEU A 5 -2.66 -11.31 -2.28
CA LEU A 5 -3.98 -11.09 -1.67
C LEU A 5 -3.91 -10.35 -0.30
N PRO A 6 -3.03 -10.72 0.66
CA PRO A 6 -2.94 -9.98 1.92
C PRO A 6 -2.43 -8.55 1.75
N TRP A 7 -1.55 -8.28 0.76
CA TRP A 7 -1.11 -6.92 0.44
C TRP A 7 -2.26 -6.08 -0.10
N LEU A 8 -3.05 -6.66 -1.01
CA LEU A 8 -4.22 -5.99 -1.57
C LEU A 8 -5.25 -5.63 -0.49
N ILE A 9 -5.48 -6.55 0.46
CA ILE A 9 -6.38 -6.31 1.59
C ILE A 9 -5.85 -5.16 2.47
N ALA A 10 -4.55 -5.14 2.76
CA ALA A 10 -3.95 -4.06 3.54
C ALA A 10 -4.08 -2.68 2.85
N GLU A 11 -3.87 -2.62 1.54
CA GLU A 11 -4.06 -1.39 0.75
C GLU A 11 -5.52 -0.93 0.76
N VAL A 12 -6.49 -1.84 0.62
CA VAL A 12 -7.92 -1.51 0.66
C VAL A 12 -8.33 -1.00 2.05
N VAL A 13 -7.87 -1.66 3.11
CA VAL A 13 -8.14 -1.22 4.49
C VAL A 13 -7.53 0.17 4.74
N LEU A 14 -6.30 0.42 4.28
CA LEU A 14 -5.67 1.74 4.41
C LEU A 14 -6.41 2.83 3.63
N LEU A 15 -6.95 2.52 2.44
CA LEU A 15 -7.79 3.44 1.69
C LEU A 15 -9.08 3.78 2.46
N VAL A 16 -9.72 2.79 3.09
CA VAL A 16 -10.90 3.02 3.93
C VAL A 16 -10.56 3.90 5.14
N ILE A 17 -9.40 3.67 5.77
CA ILE A 17 -8.91 4.51 6.88
C ILE A 17 -8.67 5.94 6.39
N LEU A 18 -8.03 6.13 5.23
CA LEU A 18 -7.79 7.44 4.65
C LEU A 18 -9.07 8.23 4.36
N LEU A 19 -10.12 7.54 3.91
CA LEU A 19 -11.43 8.15 3.64
C LEU A 19 -12.18 8.54 4.92
N ASN A 20 -11.84 7.94 6.07
CA ASN A 20 -12.52 8.16 7.35
C ASN A 20 -11.66 8.90 8.41
N ALA A 21 -10.38 9.14 8.13
CA ALA A 21 -9.46 9.74 9.11
C ALA A 21 -9.67 11.26 9.23
N ASN A 22 -9.38 11.80 10.41
CA ASN A 22 -9.39 13.25 10.63
C ASN A 22 -8.21 13.94 9.92
N PRO A 23 -8.29 15.24 9.62
CA PRO A 23 -7.25 15.98 8.89
C PRO A 23 -5.80 15.77 9.38
N PRO A 24 -5.47 15.77 10.70
CA PRO A 24 -4.10 15.51 11.14
C PRO A 24 -3.66 14.04 10.96
N GLU A 25 -4.58 13.09 11.10
CA GLU A 25 -4.31 11.66 11.02
C GLU A 25 -4.23 11.17 9.56
N VAL A 26 -4.97 11.81 8.64
CA VAL A 26 -4.94 11.54 7.20
C VAL A 26 -3.52 11.59 6.66
N TRP A 27 -2.73 12.61 7.03
CA TRP A 27 -1.35 12.75 6.57
C TRP A 27 -0.47 11.58 7.03
N PHE A 28 -0.64 11.14 8.28
CA PHE A 28 0.08 9.99 8.82
C PHE A 28 -0.27 8.73 8.02
N TRP A 29 -1.56 8.43 7.86
CA TRP A 29 -2.02 7.26 7.13
C TRP A 29 -1.67 7.32 5.63
N LEU A 30 -1.57 8.51 5.06
CA LEU A 30 -1.18 8.72 3.67
C LEU A 30 0.27 8.36 3.46
N VAL A 31 1.16 8.78 4.36
CA VAL A 31 2.59 8.39 4.31
C VAL A 31 2.73 6.88 4.49
N VAL A 32 2.01 6.27 5.44
CA VAL A 32 2.02 4.81 5.65
C VAL A 32 1.55 4.08 4.39
N PHE A 33 0.47 4.55 3.76
CA PHE A 33 -0.03 4.01 2.50
C PHE A 33 1.01 4.11 1.39
N LEU A 34 1.66 5.26 1.22
CA LEU A 34 2.70 5.45 0.21
C LEU A 34 3.92 4.54 0.41
N VAL A 35 4.35 4.32 1.65
CA VAL A 35 5.48 3.41 1.95
C VAL A 35 5.13 1.96 1.58
N ILE A 36 3.94 1.51 2.00
CA ILE A 36 3.46 0.15 1.71
C ILE A 36 3.24 -0.06 0.21
N PHE A 37 2.63 0.92 -0.45
CA PHE A 37 2.38 0.90 -1.89
C PHE A 37 3.68 0.94 -2.69
N GLY A 38 4.60 1.83 -2.32
CA GLY A 38 5.93 1.94 -2.92
C GLY A 38 6.72 0.64 -2.82
N TYR A 39 6.78 0.04 -1.63
CA TYR A 39 7.43 -1.26 -1.44
C TYR A 39 6.82 -2.36 -2.31
N ARG A 40 5.49 -2.38 -2.46
CA ARG A 40 4.81 -3.34 -3.33
C ARG A 40 5.19 -3.13 -4.81
N VAL A 41 5.24 -1.87 -5.26
CA VAL A 41 5.67 -1.53 -6.62
C VAL A 41 7.13 -1.93 -6.85
N GLU A 42 8.04 -1.59 -5.94
CA GLU A 42 9.45 -1.99 -6.01
C GLU A 42 9.61 -3.50 -6.07
N ARG A 43 8.92 -4.23 -5.20
CA ARG A 43 8.92 -5.69 -5.21
C ARG A 43 8.42 -6.25 -6.54
N TRP A 44 7.37 -5.66 -7.11
CA TRP A 44 6.84 -6.09 -8.40
C TRP A 44 7.83 -5.83 -9.54
N TRP A 45 8.49 -4.67 -9.54
CA TRP A 45 9.57 -4.36 -10.48
C TRP A 45 10.77 -5.29 -10.33
N ALA A 46 11.21 -5.59 -9.10
CA ALA A 46 12.30 -6.53 -8.83
C ALA A 46 11.95 -7.98 -9.19
N SER A 47 10.67 -8.33 -9.20
CA SER A 47 10.20 -9.67 -9.61
C SER A 47 10.10 -9.83 -11.12
N ARG A 48 10.27 -8.75 -11.90
CA ARG A 48 10.37 -8.85 -13.36
C ARG A 48 11.77 -9.39 -13.70
N PRO A 49 11.89 -10.52 -14.41
CA PRO A 49 13.18 -10.98 -14.88
C PRO A 49 13.77 -9.90 -15.78
N ASN A 50 14.96 -9.43 -15.44
CA ASN A 50 15.73 -8.46 -16.22
C ASN A 50 15.76 -8.93 -17.68
N SER A 51 15.09 -8.19 -18.58
CA SER A 51 15.13 -8.47 -20.03
C SER A 51 16.54 -8.35 -20.59
#